data_AF-A0A1F8H4W3-F1
#
_entry.id   AF-A0A1F8H4W3-F1
#
_cell.length_a   1.000
_cell.length_b   1.000
_cell.length_c   1.000
_cell.angle_alpha   90.00
_cell.angle_beta   90.00
_cell.angle_gamma   90.00
#
_symmetry.space_group_name_H-M   'P 1'
#
loop_
_entity.id
_entity.type
_entity.pdbx_description
1 polymer ?
#
loop_
_entity_poly.entity_id
_entity_poly.type
_entity_poly.pdbx_seq_one_letter_code
_entity_poly.pdbx_strand_id
1 'polypeptide(L)'
;MPKKRKPKEKVIRHTLSDGTVIDLTDLNEHERDFYREVVKRFQKKQSWMKFSNFALSMNSPIYSERRRNMYPDPDHEDPLSAAVKDMGTQIAKEQGFM
;
A
#
# COMPACT_ATOMS: atom_id res chain seq x y z
N MET A 1 5.77 -28.54 -29.39
CA MET A 1 6.13 -28.07 -28.03
C MET A 1 5.11 -27.02 -27.59
N PRO A 2 4.28 -27.26 -26.55
CA PRO A 2 3.39 -26.22 -26.05
C PRO A 2 4.21 -25.17 -25.29
N LYS A 3 4.17 -23.93 -25.78
CA LYS A 3 4.75 -22.77 -25.10
C LYS A 3 4.08 -22.63 -23.73
N LYS A 4 4.81 -22.92 -22.65
CA LYS A 4 4.38 -22.63 -21.27
C LYS A 4 4.02 -21.15 -21.21
N ARG A 5 2.72 -20.84 -21.13
CA ARG A 5 2.25 -19.47 -20.90
C ARG A 5 2.78 -19.08 -19.52
N LYS A 6 3.69 -18.09 -19.47
CA LYS A 6 4.11 -17.49 -18.19
C LYS A 6 2.84 -17.11 -17.43
N PRO A 7 2.75 -17.37 -16.11
CA PRO A 7 1.59 -16.93 -15.34
C PRO A 7 1.41 -15.43 -15.59
N LYS A 8 0.18 -15.02 -15.94
CA LYS A 8 -0.15 -13.60 -16.10
C LYS A 8 0.19 -12.93 -14.78
N GLU A 9 1.28 -12.18 -14.76
CA GLU A 9 1.65 -11.36 -13.62
C GLU A 9 0.46 -10.44 -13.35
N LYS A 10 -0.15 -10.62 -12.18
CA LYS A 10 -1.41 -9.96 -11.85
C LYS A 10 -1.04 -8.51 -11.57
N VAL A 11 -1.21 -7.64 -12.56
CA VAL A 11 -0.94 -6.20 -12.44
C VAL A 11 -1.85 -5.66 -11.33
N ILE A 12 -1.26 -5.10 -10.29
CA ILE A 12 -1.98 -4.43 -9.21
C ILE A 12 -1.68 -2.94 -9.36
N ARG A 13 -2.71 -2.13 -9.57
CA ARG A 13 -2.60 -0.67 -9.60
C ARG A 13 -3.50 -0.06 -8.54
N HIS A 14 -3.07 1.07 -8.00
CA HIS A 14 -3.86 1.86 -7.08
C HIS A 14 -3.85 3.32 -7.54
N THR A 15 -5.00 3.97 -7.43
CA THR A 15 -5.13 5.40 -7.72
C THR A 15 -5.22 6.12 -6.39
N LEU A 16 -4.25 7.00 -6.14
CA LEU A 16 -4.19 7.87 -4.97
C LEU A 16 -5.28 8.95 -5.04
N SER A 17 -5.54 9.64 -3.93
CA SER A 17 -6.55 10.68 -3.84
C SER A 17 -6.32 11.89 -4.75
N ASP A 18 -5.07 12.15 -5.15
CA ASP A 18 -4.68 13.20 -6.11
C ASP A 18 -4.82 12.77 -7.58
N GLY A 19 -5.25 11.53 -7.84
CA GLY A 19 -5.37 10.96 -9.19
C GLY A 19 -4.12 10.25 -9.70
N THR A 20 -3.01 10.28 -8.96
CA THR A 20 -1.77 9.57 -9.31
C THR A 20 -2.00 8.07 -9.29
N VAL A 21 -1.56 7.38 -10.36
CA VAL A 21 -1.65 5.91 -10.45
C VAL A 21 -0.30 5.29 -10.14
N ILE A 22 -0.27 4.46 -9.11
CA ILE A 22 0.93 3.73 -8.67
C ILE A 22 0.84 2.24 -8.99
N ASP A 23 1.99 1.65 -9.28
CA ASP A 23 2.13 0.22 -9.58
C ASP A 23 2.53 -0.55 -8.30
N LEU A 24 1.77 -1.60 -8.01
CA LEU A 24 1.94 -2.50 -6.87
C LEU A 24 2.22 -3.95 -7.32
N THR A 25 2.73 -4.13 -8.54
CA THR A 25 3.00 -5.46 -9.11
C THR A 25 4.18 -6.15 -8.40
N ASP A 26 5.19 -5.37 -7.98
CA ASP A 26 6.41 -5.85 -7.29
C ASP A 26 6.22 -6.26 -5.83
N LEU A 27 4.98 -6.20 -5.33
CA LEU A 27 4.66 -6.65 -3.99
C LEU A 27 4.86 -8.16 -3.87
N ASN A 28 5.55 -8.58 -2.81
CA ASN A 28 5.61 -10.00 -2.43
C ASN A 28 4.26 -10.46 -1.83
N GLU A 29 4.11 -11.76 -1.56
CA GLU A 29 2.86 -12.34 -1.06
C GLU A 29 2.40 -11.68 0.27
N HIS A 30 3.32 -11.51 1.21
CA HIS A 30 3.05 -10.87 2.49
C HIS A 30 2.60 -9.41 2.35
N GLU A 31 3.27 -8.63 1.50
CA GLU A 31 2.91 -7.23 1.21
C GLU A 31 1.56 -7.12 0.51
N ARG A 32 1.23 -8.06 -0.39
CA ARG A 32 -0.08 -8.09 -1.06
C ARG A 32 -1.20 -8.39 -0.08
N ASP A 33 -1.00 -9.35 0.82
CA ASP A 33 -2.01 -9.69 1.83
C ASP A 33 -2.19 -8.56 2.85
N PHE A 34 -1.08 -7.93 3.27
CA PHE A 34 -1.14 -6.71 4.05
C PHE A 34 -1.93 -5.61 3.33
N TYR A 35 -1.60 -5.30 2.07
CA TYR A 35 -2.29 -4.28 1.29
C TYR A 35 -3.79 -4.57 1.15
N ARG A 36 -4.18 -5.83 0.92
CA ARG A 36 -5.59 -6.24 0.88
C ARG A 36 -6.31 -5.96 2.19
N GLU A 37 -5.68 -6.26 3.33
CA GLU A 37 -6.25 -5.96 4.64
C GLU A 37 -6.32 -4.46 4.91
N VAL A 38 -5.33 -3.67 4.46
CA VAL A 38 -5.40 -2.20 4.50
C VAL A 38 -6.61 -1.68 3.71
N VAL A 39 -6.77 -2.10 2.45
CA VAL A 39 -7.90 -1.71 1.59
C VAL A 39 -9.24 -2.07 2.24
N LYS A 40 -9.36 -3.28 2.79
CA LYS A 40 -10.57 -3.75 3.48
C LYS A 40 -10.90 -2.90 4.70
N ARG A 41 -9.90 -2.48 5.48
CA ARG A 41 -10.09 -1.60 6.64
C ARG A 41 -10.47 -0.18 6.22
N PHE A 42 -9.84 0.33 5.16
CA PHE A 42 -10.17 1.61 4.56
C PHE A 42 -11.64 1.64 4.09
N GLN A 43 -12.08 0.64 3.33
CA GLN A 43 -13.47 0.52 2.85
C GLN A 43 -14.49 0.37 3.98
N LYS A 44 -14.11 -0.25 5.10
CA LYS A 44 -14.95 -0.37 6.30
C LYS A 44 -15.05 0.93 7.11
N LYS A 45 -14.44 2.03 6.67
CA LYS A 45 -14.41 3.32 7.38
C LYS A 45 -13.94 3.18 8.83
N GLN A 46 -12.91 2.37 9.04
CA GLN A 46 -12.34 2.16 10.37
C GLN A 46 -11.81 3.49 10.93
N SER A 47 -11.84 3.65 12.27
CA SER A 47 -11.31 4.87 12.89
C SER A 47 -9.84 5.10 12.54
N TRP A 48 -9.45 6.36 12.37
CA TRP A 48 -8.08 6.74 11.99
C TRP A 48 -7.04 6.11 12.92
N MET A 49 -7.25 6.18 14.24
CA MET A 49 -6.32 5.60 15.23
C MET A 49 -6.14 4.08 15.07
N LYS A 50 -7.22 3.34 14.79
CA LYS A 50 -7.12 1.88 14.59
C LYS A 50 -6.48 1.55 13.26
N PHE A 51 -6.69 2.39 12.24
CA PHE A 51 -6.03 2.24 10.94
C PHE A 51 -4.53 2.51 11.07
N SER A 52 -4.15 3.66 11.64
CA SER A 52 -2.75 4.07 11.79
C SER A 52 -1.94 3.08 12.61
N ASN A 53 -2.49 2.58 13.72
CA ASN A 53 -1.81 1.57 14.54
C ASN A 53 -1.53 0.25 13.78
N PHE A 54 -2.40 -0.13 12.85
CA PHE A 54 -2.20 -1.32 12.03
C PHE A 54 -1.28 -1.06 10.83
N ALA A 55 -1.55 -0.01 10.07
CA ALA A 55 -0.99 0.18 8.74
C ALA A 55 0.25 1.09 8.72
N LEU A 56 0.37 2.00 9.70
CA LEU A 56 1.40 3.04 9.76
C LEU A 56 2.34 2.88 10.97
N SER A 57 2.20 1.81 11.76
CA SER A 57 3.15 1.51 12.83
C SER A 57 4.49 1.05 12.26
N MET A 58 5.57 1.18 13.05
CA MET A 58 6.93 0.81 12.62
C MET A 58 7.06 -0.67 12.22
N ASN A 59 6.15 -1.54 12.68
CA ASN A 59 6.11 -2.96 12.34
C ASN A 59 5.39 -3.23 11.01
N SER A 60 4.85 -2.20 10.36
CA SER A 60 4.15 -2.32 9.08
C SER A 60 5.11 -2.73 7.95
N PRO A 61 4.68 -3.58 6.99
CA PRO A 61 5.49 -3.97 5.84
C PRO A 61 6.00 -2.80 5.00
N ILE A 62 5.36 -1.62 5.08
CA ILE A 62 5.81 -0.40 4.39
C ILE A 62 7.18 0.08 4.87
N TYR A 63 7.61 -0.30 6.08
CA TYR A 63 8.93 0.04 6.63
C TYR A 63 9.93 -1.12 6.60
N SER A 64 9.61 -2.21 5.89
CA SER A 64 10.48 -3.38 5.84
C SER A 64 11.83 -3.08 5.16
N GLU A 65 12.88 -3.78 5.57
CA GLU A 65 14.22 -3.68 4.96
C GLU A 65 14.20 -3.92 3.45
N ARG A 66 13.36 -4.87 2.99
CA ARG A 66 13.19 -5.12 1.57
C ARG A 66 12.73 -3.87 0.82
N ARG A 67 11.72 -3.17 1.34
CA ARG A 67 11.19 -1.94 0.71
C ARG A 67 12.25 -0.85 0.70
N ARG A 68 12.96 -0.64 1.83
CA ARG A 68 14.07 0.32 1.92
C ARG A 68 15.20 0.03 0.92
N ASN A 69 15.54 -1.24 0.71
CA ASN A 69 16.57 -1.61 -0.26
C ASN A 69 16.10 -1.48 -1.71
N MET A 70 14.81 -1.68 -1.98
CA MET A 70 14.22 -1.57 -3.31
C MET A 70 13.97 -0.11 -3.72
N TYR A 71 13.65 0.75 -2.74
CA TYR A 71 13.39 2.18 -2.90
C TYR A 71 14.26 2.96 -1.90
N PRO A 72 15.58 3.06 -2.15
CA PRO A 72 16.52 3.68 -1.23
C PRO A 72 16.57 5.21 -1.33
N ASP A 73 16.03 5.77 -2.41
CA ASP A 73 16.00 7.21 -2.66
C ASP A 73 14.98 7.87 -1.70
N PRO A 74 15.40 8.77 -0.81
CA PRO A 74 14.49 9.45 0.12
C PRO A 74 13.47 10.35 -0.59
N ASP A 75 13.75 10.80 -1.82
CA ASP A 75 12.84 11.62 -2.60
C ASP A 75 11.82 10.77 -3.39
N HIS A 76 12.05 9.45 -3.48
CA HIS A 76 11.14 8.53 -4.15
C HIS A 76 10.45 7.61 -3.15
N GLU A 77 9.25 8.00 -2.75
CA GLU A 77 8.45 7.18 -1.84
C GLU A 77 8.07 5.84 -2.48
N ASP A 78 8.20 4.77 -1.70
CA ASP A 78 7.85 3.44 -2.15
C ASP A 78 6.32 3.33 -2.42
N PRO A 79 5.88 2.71 -3.53
CA PRO A 79 4.46 2.69 -3.93
C PRO A 79 3.46 2.19 -2.86
N LEU A 80 3.82 1.16 -2.10
CA LEU A 80 2.99 0.63 -1.01
C LEU A 80 2.84 1.64 0.13
N SER A 81 3.92 2.28 0.57
CA SER A 81 3.85 3.36 1.56
C SER A 81 2.96 4.49 1.06
N ALA A 82 3.15 4.95 -0.18
CA ALA A 82 2.32 6.00 -0.78
C ALA A 82 0.82 5.65 -0.74
N ALA A 83 0.46 4.43 -1.17
CA ALA A 83 -0.93 3.94 -1.12
C ALA A 83 -1.51 3.96 0.30
N VAL A 84 -0.76 3.44 1.27
CA VAL A 84 -1.23 3.25 2.64
C VAL A 84 -1.34 4.59 3.37
N LYS A 85 -0.39 5.50 3.15
CA LYS A 85 -0.41 6.86 3.72
C LYS A 85 -1.52 7.71 3.12
N ASP A 86 -1.78 7.59 1.82
CA ASP A 86 -2.89 8.27 1.17
C ASP A 86 -4.24 7.84 1.78
N MET A 87 -4.49 6.53 1.92
CA MET A 87 -5.68 6.02 2.60
C MET A 87 -5.79 6.52 4.05
N GLY A 88 -4.67 6.52 4.79
CA GLY A 88 -4.63 7.03 6.15
C GLY A 88 -4.99 8.53 6.23
N THR A 89 -4.48 9.32 5.30
CA THR A 89 -4.78 10.76 5.17
C THR A 89 -6.24 10.98 4.83
N GLN A 90 -6.81 10.20 3.91
CA GLN A 90 -8.23 10.26 3.57
C GLN A 90 -9.10 9.97 4.80
N ILE A 91 -8.80 8.92 5.57
CA ILE A 91 -9.53 8.61 6.82
C ILE A 91 -9.40 9.76 7.83
N ALA A 92 -8.21 10.34 7.98
CA ALA A 92 -7.96 11.45 8.90
C ALA A 92 -8.82 12.67 8.55
N LYS A 93 -8.84 13.06 7.27
CA LYS A 93 -9.66 14.17 6.75
C LYS A 93 -11.15 13.92 6.95
N GLU A 94 -11.64 12.73 6.62
CA GLU A 94 -13.06 12.37 6.83
C GLU A 94 -13.49 12.45 8.29
N GLN A 95 -12.57 12.20 9.23
CA GLN A 95 -12.83 12.23 10.67
C GLN A 95 -12.46 13.56 11.34
N GLY A 96 -12.02 14.56 10.57
CA GLY A 96 -11.73 15.92 11.07
C GLY A 96 -10.40 16.06 11.84
N PHE A 97 -9.44 15.16 11.62
CA PHE A 97 -8.10 15.28 12.20
C PHE A 97 -7.14 16.15 11.36
N MET A 98 -7.48 16.43 10.10
CA MET A 98 -6.76 17.30 9.15
C MET A 98 -7.76 18.12 8.36
#